data_AF-A0A5D4GTK6-F1
#
_entry.id   AF-A0A5D4GTK6-F1
#
_cell.length_a   1.000
_cell.length_b   1.000
_cell.length_c   1.000
_cell.angle_alpha   90.00
_cell.angle_beta   90.00
_cell.angle_gamma   90.00
#
_symmetry.space_group_name_H-M   'P 1'
#
loop_
_entity.id
_entity.type
_entity.pdbx_description
1 polymer ?
#
loop_
_entity_poly.entity_id
_entity_poly.type
_entity_poly.pdbx_seq_one_letter_code
_entity_poly.pdbx_strand_id
1 'polypeptide(L)'
;MEKSYSDFAKELGVSKQKLNYYVNDENKEKIFIKKGNKNYVTEFGQEYLYKKTKDKNEKKESEKKEKNFEVFFDSIKEKDKQIDKLHQLLDQQQRLSLQDKKLLEEYKTELSNLKALKMPEEELNIGIEQLKKELEKANDEIDQNQAKLAEKDKQIEKDEKINKEWSESNKELEKENESLKMELQKVQSKKWFQFWK
;
A
#
# COMPACT_ATOMS: atom_id res chain seq x y z
N MET A 1 -64.82 15.17 -61.22
CA MET A 1 -66.09 14.79 -60.52
C MET A 1 -66.25 15.61 -59.25
N GLU A 2 -67.43 16.14 -58.98
CA GLU A 2 -67.72 16.89 -57.75
C GLU A 2 -67.85 15.94 -56.55
N LYS A 3 -67.21 16.29 -55.43
CA LYS A 3 -67.26 15.53 -54.18
C LYS A 3 -67.96 16.34 -53.12
N SER A 4 -68.68 15.70 -52.20
CA SER A 4 -69.19 16.43 -51.03
C SER A 4 -68.00 17.01 -50.26
N TYR A 5 -68.14 18.22 -49.75
CA TYR A 5 -67.12 18.84 -48.90
C TYR A 5 -66.68 17.96 -47.74
N SER A 6 -67.60 17.17 -47.21
CA SER A 6 -67.30 16.20 -46.15
C SER A 6 -66.42 15.05 -46.61
N ASP A 7 -66.64 14.55 -47.81
CA ASP A 7 -65.93 13.39 -48.34
C ASP A 7 -64.54 13.82 -48.82
N PHE A 8 -64.44 15.00 -49.42
CA PHE A 8 -63.16 15.60 -49.81
C PHE A 8 -62.26 15.89 -48.59
N ALA A 9 -62.82 16.39 -47.48
CA ALA A 9 -62.06 16.58 -46.24
C ALA A 9 -61.50 15.26 -45.69
N LYS A 10 -62.31 14.20 -45.71
CA LYS A 10 -61.90 12.85 -45.28
C LYS A 10 -60.82 12.27 -46.19
N GLU A 11 -60.96 12.42 -47.50
CA GLU A 11 -59.98 11.96 -48.50
C GLU A 11 -58.61 12.61 -48.28
N LEU A 12 -58.59 13.89 -47.92
CA LEU A 12 -57.36 14.62 -47.59
C LEU A 12 -56.83 14.37 -46.17
N GLY A 13 -57.55 13.58 -45.35
CA GLY A 13 -57.17 13.32 -43.95
C GLY A 13 -57.15 14.59 -43.07
N VAL A 14 -57.92 15.63 -43.42
CA VAL A 14 -57.96 16.91 -42.70
C VAL A 14 -59.37 17.27 -42.25
N SER A 15 -59.48 18.08 -41.20
CA SER A 15 -60.79 18.55 -40.74
C SER A 15 -61.42 19.53 -41.74
N LYS A 16 -62.77 19.54 -41.79
CA LYS A 16 -63.52 20.56 -42.55
C LYS A 16 -63.09 21.98 -42.18
N GLN A 17 -62.93 22.24 -40.88
CA GLN A 17 -62.47 23.55 -40.39
C GLN A 17 -61.10 23.94 -40.98
N LYS A 18 -60.16 22.97 -41.09
CA LYS A 18 -58.84 23.20 -41.70
C LYS A 18 -58.93 23.53 -43.19
N LEU A 19 -59.87 22.93 -43.92
CA LEU A 19 -60.11 23.31 -45.32
C LEU A 19 -60.76 24.68 -45.43
N ASN A 20 -61.70 25.00 -44.55
CA ASN A 20 -62.40 26.29 -44.54
C ASN A 20 -61.46 27.47 -44.29
N TYR A 21 -60.34 27.25 -43.59
CA TYR A 21 -59.29 28.26 -43.41
C TYR A 21 -58.71 28.81 -44.73
N TYR A 22 -58.76 28.03 -45.82
CA TYR A 22 -58.27 28.45 -47.13
C TYR A 22 -59.37 29.02 -48.04
N VAL A 23 -60.60 29.11 -47.53
CA VAL A 23 -61.75 29.66 -48.26
C VAL A 23 -62.00 31.08 -47.77
N ASN A 24 -61.98 32.02 -48.70
CA ASN A 24 -62.28 33.43 -48.50
C ASN A 24 -63.48 33.82 -49.37
N ASP A 25 -64.10 34.96 -49.11
CA ASP A 25 -65.32 35.37 -49.85
C ASP A 25 -65.12 35.44 -51.37
N GLU A 26 -63.91 35.78 -51.83
CA GLU A 26 -63.56 35.87 -53.26
C GLU A 26 -63.46 34.52 -53.99
N ASN A 27 -63.05 33.45 -53.29
CA ASN A 27 -62.84 32.13 -53.90
C ASN A 27 -63.94 31.13 -53.54
N LYS A 28 -64.79 31.45 -52.56
CA LYS A 28 -65.85 30.59 -52.03
C LYS A 28 -66.82 30.12 -53.09
N GLU A 29 -67.25 31.01 -53.98
CA GLU A 29 -68.18 30.68 -55.08
C GLU A 29 -67.53 29.77 -56.14
N LYS A 30 -66.21 29.87 -56.32
CA LYS A 30 -65.46 29.01 -57.24
C LYS A 30 -65.16 27.64 -56.63
N ILE A 31 -65.02 27.57 -55.31
CA ILE A 31 -64.67 26.35 -54.57
C ILE A 31 -65.91 25.50 -54.28
N PHE A 32 -67.06 26.12 -53.98
CA PHE A 32 -68.26 25.41 -53.54
C PHE A 32 -69.46 25.59 -54.45
N ILE A 33 -70.15 24.49 -54.71
CA ILE A 33 -71.48 24.47 -55.35
C ILE A 33 -72.48 23.88 -54.37
N LYS A 34 -73.64 24.52 -54.23
CA LYS A 34 -74.73 24.03 -53.38
C LYS A 34 -75.66 23.14 -54.20
N LYS A 35 -75.86 21.89 -53.77
CA LYS A 35 -76.86 20.96 -54.33
C LYS A 35 -77.75 20.47 -53.19
N GLY A 36 -78.98 20.99 -53.13
CA GLY A 36 -79.89 20.78 -52.01
C GLY A 36 -79.31 21.35 -50.69
N ASN A 37 -79.28 20.52 -49.66
CA ASN A 37 -78.76 20.89 -48.32
C ASN A 37 -77.25 20.61 -48.15
N LYS A 38 -76.54 20.21 -49.21
CA LYS A 38 -75.13 19.83 -49.14
C LYS A 38 -74.27 20.72 -50.03
N ASN A 39 -73.08 21.06 -49.54
CA ASN A 39 -72.05 21.74 -50.31
C ASN A 39 -71.11 20.69 -50.95
N TYR A 40 -70.88 20.87 -52.24
CA TYR A 40 -69.97 20.08 -53.07
C TYR A 40 -68.77 20.95 -53.44
N VAL A 41 -67.61 20.32 -53.53
CA VAL A 41 -66.35 20.97 -53.93
C VAL A 41 -66.18 20.79 -55.43
N THR A 42 -66.02 21.90 -56.14
CA THR A 42 -65.72 21.91 -57.57
C THR A 42 -64.36 21.29 -57.85
N GLU A 43 -64.09 20.95 -59.09
CA GLU A 43 -62.77 20.45 -59.52
C GLU A 43 -61.66 21.46 -59.22
N PHE A 44 -61.90 22.75 -59.52
CA PHE A 44 -61.01 23.85 -59.15
C PHE A 44 -60.78 23.94 -57.63
N GLY A 45 -61.86 23.83 -56.84
CA GLY A 45 -61.78 23.86 -55.39
C GLY A 45 -60.99 22.69 -54.82
N GLN A 46 -61.13 21.50 -55.41
CA GLN A 46 -60.37 20.31 -55.01
C GLN A 46 -58.88 20.52 -55.27
N GLU A 47 -58.50 21.00 -56.45
CA GLU A 47 -57.10 21.24 -56.81
C GLU A 47 -56.46 22.34 -55.94
N TYR A 48 -57.16 23.46 -55.75
CA TYR A 48 -56.70 24.58 -54.94
C TYR A 48 -56.47 24.17 -53.48
N LEU A 49 -57.44 23.49 -52.87
CA LEU A 49 -57.38 23.06 -51.48
C LEU A 49 -56.33 21.95 -51.28
N TYR A 50 -56.20 21.03 -52.24
CA TYR A 50 -55.14 20.00 -52.23
C TYR A 50 -53.76 20.64 -52.20
N LYS A 51 -53.48 21.60 -53.09
CA LYS A 51 -52.19 22.30 -53.14
C LYS A 51 -51.88 23.04 -51.84
N LYS A 52 -52.83 23.82 -51.32
CA LYS A 52 -52.66 24.58 -50.06
C LYS A 52 -52.46 23.69 -48.84
N THR A 53 -53.09 22.52 -48.80
CA THR A 53 -52.94 21.58 -47.68
C THR A 53 -51.62 20.82 -47.74
N LYS A 54 -51.15 20.45 -48.93
CA LYS A 54 -49.87 19.76 -49.14
C LYS A 54 -48.66 20.63 -48.81
N ASP A 55 -48.60 21.85 -49.35
CA ASP A 55 -47.47 22.79 -49.14
C ASP A 55 -47.20 23.07 -47.65
N LYS A 56 -48.26 23.13 -46.82
CA LYS A 56 -48.16 23.41 -45.38
C LYS A 56 -47.76 22.19 -44.56
N ASN A 57 -48.15 20.98 -44.99
CA ASN A 57 -47.74 19.75 -44.32
C ASN A 57 -46.26 19.45 -44.62
N GLU A 58 -45.81 19.64 -45.87
CA GLU A 58 -44.40 19.44 -46.26
C GLU A 58 -43.45 20.39 -45.50
N LYS A 59 -43.80 21.69 -45.38
CA LYS A 59 -43.01 22.65 -44.57
C LYS A 59 -42.92 22.28 -43.09
N LYS A 60 -44.03 21.81 -42.49
CA LYS A 60 -44.02 21.39 -41.08
C LYS A 60 -43.19 20.12 -40.87
N GLU A 61 -43.21 19.20 -41.83
CA GLU A 61 -42.36 18.01 -41.76
C GLU A 61 -40.88 18.33 -41.97
N SER A 62 -40.53 19.24 -42.88
CA SER A 62 -39.13 19.66 -43.08
C SER A 62 -38.57 20.36 -41.84
N GLU A 63 -39.31 21.32 -41.26
CA GLU A 63 -38.88 22.00 -40.03
C GLU A 63 -38.72 21.04 -38.85
N LYS A 64 -39.59 20.02 -38.75
CA LYS A 64 -39.49 19.00 -37.69
C LYS A 64 -38.30 18.07 -37.92
N LYS A 65 -37.99 17.73 -39.18
CA LYS A 65 -36.81 16.93 -39.54
C LYS A 65 -35.51 17.69 -39.29
N GLU A 66 -35.44 18.97 -39.63
CA GLU A 66 -34.28 19.83 -39.37
C GLU A 66 -33.98 19.93 -37.88
N LYS A 67 -34.99 20.22 -37.05
CA LYS A 67 -34.81 20.26 -35.58
C LYS A 67 -34.35 18.92 -35.00
N ASN A 68 -34.91 17.82 -35.49
CA ASN A 68 -34.48 16.48 -35.05
C ASN A 68 -33.04 16.18 -35.49
N PHE A 69 -32.66 16.64 -36.68
CA PHE A 69 -31.30 16.46 -37.20
C PHE A 69 -30.29 17.26 -36.38
N GLU A 70 -30.63 18.49 -36.02
CA GLU A 70 -29.80 19.37 -35.19
C GLU A 70 -29.56 18.76 -33.79
N VAL A 71 -30.61 18.28 -33.13
CA VAL A 71 -30.51 17.57 -31.84
C VAL A 71 -29.66 16.30 -31.95
N PHE A 72 -29.83 15.54 -33.04
CA PHE A 72 -29.04 14.32 -33.27
C PHE A 72 -27.55 14.66 -33.49
N PHE A 73 -27.26 15.73 -34.23
CA PHE A 73 -25.91 16.18 -34.51
C PHE A 73 -25.19 16.64 -33.24
N ASP A 74 -25.88 17.36 -32.36
CA ASP A 74 -25.34 17.77 -31.06
C ASP A 74 -25.07 16.55 -30.16
N SER A 75 -25.97 15.55 -30.15
CA SER A 75 -25.74 14.30 -29.43
C SER A 75 -24.51 13.54 -29.94
N ILE A 76 -24.25 13.55 -31.24
CA ILE A 76 -23.03 12.96 -31.82
C ILE A 76 -21.79 13.70 -31.33
N LYS A 77 -21.77 15.03 -31.41
CA LYS A 77 -20.63 15.84 -30.93
C LYS A 77 -20.34 15.60 -29.45
N GLU A 78 -21.37 15.44 -28.62
CA GLU A 78 -21.19 15.11 -27.21
C GLU A 78 -20.57 13.72 -27.02
N LYS A 79 -21.01 12.72 -27.79
CA LYS A 79 -20.43 11.38 -27.76
C LYS A 79 -18.98 11.36 -28.24
N ASP A 80 -18.64 12.12 -29.29
CA ASP A 80 -17.25 12.24 -29.75
C ASP A 80 -16.34 12.83 -28.65
N LYS A 81 -16.81 13.88 -27.95
CA LYS A 81 -16.09 14.42 -26.78
C LYS A 81 -15.92 13.39 -25.66
N GLN A 82 -16.92 12.54 -25.43
CA GLN A 82 -16.82 11.45 -24.45
C GLN A 82 -15.81 10.39 -24.89
N ILE A 83 -15.77 10.05 -26.18
CA ILE A 83 -14.79 9.12 -26.76
C ILE A 83 -13.37 9.66 -26.59
N ASP A 84 -13.14 10.94 -26.90
CA ASP A 84 -11.82 11.58 -26.72
C ASP A 84 -11.37 11.52 -25.25
N LYS A 85 -12.29 11.79 -24.31
CA LYS A 85 -12.00 11.69 -22.88
C LYS A 85 -11.67 10.26 -22.45
N LEU A 86 -12.37 9.26 -23.00
CA LEU A 86 -12.09 7.85 -22.73
C LEU A 86 -10.71 7.42 -23.28
N HIS A 87 -10.32 7.89 -24.47
CA HIS A 87 -8.98 7.66 -25.00
C HIS A 87 -7.90 8.26 -24.10
N GLN A 88 -8.07 9.50 -23.64
CA GLN A 88 -7.11 10.14 -22.71
C GLN A 88 -6.96 9.36 -21.40
N LEU A 89 -8.07 8.88 -20.83
CA LEU A 89 -8.04 8.08 -19.60
C LEU A 89 -7.36 6.73 -19.82
N LEU A 90 -7.59 6.09 -20.97
CA LEU A 90 -6.94 4.84 -21.33
C LEU A 90 -5.41 5.02 -21.46
N ASP A 91 -4.97 6.07 -22.14
CA ASP A 91 -3.55 6.39 -22.27
C ASP A 91 -2.90 6.66 -20.91
N GLN A 92 -3.61 7.38 -20.03
CA GLN A 92 -3.17 7.61 -18.66
C GLN A 92 -3.03 6.30 -17.87
N GLN A 93 -4.02 5.41 -17.97
CA GLN A 93 -4.01 4.09 -17.33
C GLN A 93 -2.83 3.24 -17.82
N GLN A 94 -2.56 3.24 -19.14
CA GLN A 94 -1.43 2.51 -19.71
C GLN A 94 -0.09 3.05 -19.20
N ARG A 95 0.07 4.38 -19.13
CA ARG A 95 1.27 5.02 -18.61
C ARG A 95 1.49 4.68 -17.13
N LEU A 96 0.45 4.75 -16.30
CA LEU A 96 0.52 4.38 -14.89
C LEU A 96 0.89 2.90 -14.73
N SER A 97 0.27 2.00 -15.51
CA SER A 97 0.59 0.57 -15.47
C SER A 97 2.06 0.29 -15.83
N LEU A 98 2.65 1.06 -16.76
CA LEU A 98 4.07 0.95 -17.08
C LEU A 98 4.97 1.45 -15.94
N GLN A 99 4.57 2.50 -15.22
CA GLN A 99 5.28 2.99 -14.04
C GLN A 99 5.23 1.96 -12.90
N ASP A 100 4.06 1.41 -12.62
CA ASP A 100 3.87 0.37 -11.60
C ASP A 100 4.72 -0.87 -11.89
N LYS A 101 4.79 -1.30 -13.17
CA LYS A 101 5.63 -2.43 -13.58
C LYS A 101 7.12 -2.17 -13.31
N LYS A 102 7.62 -0.97 -13.63
CA LYS A 102 9.02 -0.60 -13.37
C LYS A 102 9.32 -0.60 -11.87
N LEU A 103 8.45 0.00 -11.07
CA LEU A 103 8.60 0.03 -9.61
C LEU A 103 8.60 -1.39 -9.01
N LEU A 104 7.73 -2.27 -9.50
CA LEU A 104 7.71 -3.68 -9.09
C LEU A 104 9.00 -4.43 -9.47
N GLU A 105 9.58 -4.10 -10.63
CA GLU A 105 10.84 -4.69 -11.08
C GLU A 105 12.02 -4.20 -10.21
N GLU A 106 12.06 -2.90 -9.89
CA GLU A 106 13.00 -2.32 -8.94
C GLU A 106 12.90 -3.00 -7.57
N TYR A 107 11.70 -3.12 -6.97
CA TYR A 107 11.56 -3.82 -5.69
C TYR A 107 11.94 -5.30 -5.74
N LYS A 108 11.69 -5.99 -6.85
CA LYS A 108 12.12 -7.39 -7.00
C LYS A 108 13.63 -7.52 -7.04
N THR A 109 14.30 -6.64 -7.77
CA THR A 109 15.77 -6.62 -7.85
C THR A 109 16.39 -6.22 -6.51
N GLU A 110 15.84 -5.23 -5.82
CA GLU A 110 16.27 -4.83 -4.48
C GLU A 110 16.08 -5.97 -3.46
N LEU A 111 14.94 -6.67 -3.48
CA LEU A 111 14.73 -7.86 -2.66
C LEU A 111 15.73 -8.97 -2.96
N SER A 112 16.05 -9.20 -4.24
CA SER A 112 17.05 -10.20 -4.64
C SER A 112 18.44 -9.82 -4.13
N ASN A 113 18.83 -8.56 -4.28
CA ASN A 113 20.11 -8.05 -3.80
C ASN A 113 20.21 -8.11 -2.27
N LEU A 114 19.14 -7.74 -1.56
CA LEU A 114 19.08 -7.85 -0.11
C LEU A 114 19.15 -9.29 0.38
N LYS A 115 18.51 -10.23 -0.33
CA LYS A 115 18.64 -11.66 -0.04
C LYS A 115 20.06 -12.19 -0.28
N ALA A 116 20.75 -11.68 -1.30
CA ALA A 116 22.14 -12.05 -1.58
C ALA A 116 23.13 -11.42 -0.58
N LEU A 117 22.84 -10.20 -0.10
CA LEU A 117 23.68 -9.49 0.86
C LEU A 117 23.52 -10.03 2.29
N LYS A 118 22.32 -10.47 2.66
CA LYS A 118 22.11 -11.15 3.94
C LYS A 118 22.81 -12.50 3.89
N MET A 119 23.84 -12.64 4.71
CA MET A 119 24.48 -13.93 4.99
C MET A 119 23.39 -14.95 5.34
N PRO A 120 23.40 -16.18 4.79
CA PRO A 120 22.39 -17.20 5.09
C PRO A 120 22.23 -17.34 6.61
N GLU A 121 21.00 -17.37 7.10
CA GLU A 121 20.74 -17.55 8.54
C GLU A 121 21.40 -18.80 9.10
N GLU A 122 21.61 -19.83 8.26
CA GLU A 122 22.36 -21.04 8.58
C GLU A 122 23.84 -20.74 8.90
N GLU A 123 24.52 -19.92 8.10
CA GLU A 123 25.93 -19.54 8.35
C GLU A 123 26.06 -18.69 9.62
N LEU A 124 25.12 -17.77 9.84
CA LEU A 124 25.06 -16.97 11.08
C LEU A 124 24.85 -17.87 12.31
N ASN A 125 23.91 -18.81 12.23
CA ASN A 125 23.64 -19.75 13.32
C ASN A 125 24.83 -20.68 13.57
N ILE A 126 25.52 -21.15 12.52
CA ILE A 126 26.76 -21.92 12.67
C ILE A 126 27.83 -21.10 13.39
N GLY A 127 28.01 -19.83 13.02
CA GLY A 127 28.95 -18.92 13.68
C GLY A 127 28.60 -18.67 15.16
N ILE A 128 27.31 -18.47 15.46
CA ILE A 128 26.82 -18.32 16.85
C ILE A 128 27.07 -19.60 17.66
N GLU A 129 26.81 -20.77 17.08
CA GLU A 129 27.01 -22.06 17.75
C GLU A 129 28.49 -22.34 18.04
N GLN A 130 29.39 -21.96 17.12
CA GLN A 130 30.83 -22.04 17.33
C GLN A 130 31.29 -21.13 18.47
N LEU A 131 30.86 -19.86 18.46
CA LEU A 131 31.18 -18.91 19.52
C LEU A 131 30.67 -19.37 20.88
N LYS A 132 29.48 -19.97 20.96
CA LYS A 132 28.96 -20.56 22.20
C LYS A 132 29.86 -21.67 22.73
N LYS A 133 30.31 -22.59 21.87
CA LYS A 133 31.21 -23.68 22.26
C LYS A 133 32.56 -23.17 22.76
N GLU A 134 33.11 -22.14 22.12
CA GLU A 134 34.34 -21.50 22.57
C GLU A 134 34.16 -20.82 23.93
N LEU A 135 33.03 -20.16 24.14
CA LEU A 135 32.70 -19.52 25.41
C LEU A 135 32.51 -20.53 26.55
N GLU A 136 31.88 -21.67 26.27
CA GLU A 136 31.73 -22.77 27.23
C GLU A 136 33.09 -23.34 27.66
N LYS A 137 33.97 -23.61 26.68
CA LYS A 137 35.35 -24.06 26.97
C LYS A 137 36.14 -23.04 27.80
N ALA A 138 36.03 -21.76 27.46
CA ALA A 138 36.71 -20.71 28.20
C ALA A 138 36.20 -20.62 29.66
N ASN A 139 34.91 -20.82 29.88
CA ASN A 139 34.34 -20.88 31.23
C ASN A 139 34.85 -22.10 32.01
N ASP A 140 34.89 -23.28 31.39
CA ASP A 140 35.43 -24.49 32.02
C ASP A 140 36.91 -24.30 32.42
N GLU A 141 37.71 -23.64 31.56
CA GLU A 141 39.09 -23.30 31.86
C GLU A 141 39.21 -22.31 33.03
N ILE A 142 38.32 -21.31 33.09
CA ILE A 142 38.24 -20.36 34.20
C ILE A 142 37.93 -21.10 35.51
N ASP A 143 36.94 -21.98 35.51
CA ASP A 143 36.54 -22.74 36.70
C ASP A 143 37.66 -23.66 37.18
N GLN A 144 38.35 -24.33 36.26
CA GLN A 144 39.54 -25.14 36.59
C GLN A 144 40.66 -24.29 37.19
N ASN A 145 40.91 -23.09 36.64
CA ASN A 145 41.93 -22.20 37.15
C ASN A 145 41.57 -21.63 38.52
N GLN A 146 40.30 -21.30 38.76
CA GLN A 146 39.80 -20.88 40.08
C GLN A 146 39.96 -21.99 41.12
N ALA A 147 39.65 -23.24 40.76
CA ALA A 147 39.85 -24.39 41.66
C ALA A 147 41.34 -24.56 42.02
N LYS A 148 42.25 -24.46 41.03
CA LYS A 148 43.70 -24.52 41.26
C LYS A 148 44.20 -23.37 42.15
N LEU A 149 43.66 -22.16 41.99
CA LEU A 149 43.99 -21.02 42.85
C LEU A 149 43.56 -21.29 44.29
N ALA A 150 42.32 -21.75 44.51
CA ALA A 150 41.83 -22.08 45.85
C ALA A 150 42.65 -23.18 46.54
N GLU A 151 43.16 -24.16 45.79
CA GLU A 151 44.07 -25.18 46.31
C GLU A 151 45.44 -24.61 46.69
N LYS A 152 46.00 -23.73 45.85
CA LYS A 152 47.25 -23.01 46.16
C LYS A 152 47.10 -22.13 47.39
N ASP A 153 45.99 -21.43 47.55
CA ASP A 153 45.74 -20.57 48.72
C ASP A 153 45.72 -21.40 50.02
N LYS A 154 45.08 -22.58 50.01
CA LYS A 154 45.11 -23.52 51.13
C LYS A 154 46.52 -24.02 51.45
N GLN A 155 47.35 -24.21 50.43
CA GLN A 155 48.73 -24.61 50.63
C GLN A 155 49.55 -23.48 51.24
N ILE A 156 49.38 -22.24 50.76
CA ILE A 156 50.02 -21.06 51.33
C ILE A 156 49.65 -20.90 52.82
N GLU A 157 48.38 -21.07 53.18
CA GLU A 157 47.94 -20.97 54.59
C GLU A 157 48.62 -22.01 55.49
N LYS A 158 48.79 -23.26 55.00
CA LYS A 158 49.53 -24.29 55.72
C LYS A 158 51.00 -23.94 55.88
N ASP A 159 51.63 -23.48 54.80
CA ASP A 159 53.04 -23.09 54.79
C ASP A 159 53.29 -21.90 55.73
N GLU A 160 52.39 -20.91 55.76
CA GLU A 160 52.43 -19.80 56.71
C GLU A 160 52.30 -20.25 58.16
N LYS A 161 51.43 -21.24 58.44
CA LYS A 161 51.29 -21.80 59.78
C LYS A 161 52.56 -22.52 60.22
N ILE A 162 53.13 -23.36 59.36
CA ILE A 162 54.42 -24.04 59.61
C ILE A 162 55.52 -23.01 59.88
N ASN A 163 55.57 -21.94 59.08
CA ASN A 163 56.58 -20.90 59.26
C ASN A 163 56.43 -20.14 60.60
N LYS A 164 55.19 -19.90 61.05
CA LYS A 164 54.93 -19.33 62.39
C LYS A 164 55.39 -20.27 63.50
N GLU A 165 55.04 -21.55 63.44
CA GLU A 165 55.46 -22.58 64.41
C GLU A 165 56.99 -22.70 64.47
N TRP A 166 57.66 -22.69 63.30
CA TRP A 166 59.11 -22.73 63.23
C TRP A 166 59.77 -21.48 63.83
N SER A 167 59.18 -20.30 63.59
CA SER A 167 59.65 -19.04 64.19
C SER A 167 59.49 -19.03 65.71
N GLU A 168 58.37 -19.54 66.24
CA GLU A 168 58.11 -19.65 67.67
C GLU A 168 59.08 -20.62 68.35
N SER A 169 59.26 -21.81 67.77
CA SER A 169 60.22 -22.81 68.26
C SER A 169 61.66 -22.29 68.27
N ASN A 170 62.08 -21.57 67.23
CA ASN A 170 63.40 -20.92 67.21
C ASN A 170 63.57 -19.90 68.34
N LYS A 171 62.56 -19.06 68.61
CA LYS A 171 62.59 -18.11 69.74
C LYS A 171 62.67 -18.80 71.09
N GLU A 172 62.00 -19.94 71.25
CA GLU A 172 62.07 -20.75 72.47
C GLU A 172 63.46 -21.35 72.68
N LEU A 173 64.05 -21.93 71.62
CA LEU A 173 65.41 -22.45 71.63
C LEU A 173 66.44 -21.35 71.93
N GLU A 174 66.25 -20.13 71.42
CA GLU A 174 67.10 -18.98 71.77
C GLU A 174 67.04 -18.67 73.28
N LYS A 175 65.83 -18.61 73.87
CA LYS A 175 65.65 -18.40 75.31
C LYS A 175 66.26 -19.52 76.15
N GLU A 176 66.08 -20.77 75.72
CA GLU A 176 66.66 -21.93 76.41
C GLU A 176 68.19 -21.87 76.38
N ASN A 177 68.77 -21.59 75.21
CA ASN A 177 70.22 -21.40 75.06
C ASN A 177 70.75 -20.26 75.93
N GLU A 178 70.04 -19.14 76.03
CA GLU A 178 70.40 -18.04 76.94
C GLU A 178 70.38 -18.48 78.40
N SER A 179 69.34 -19.22 78.82
CA SER A 179 69.22 -19.72 80.19
C SER A 179 70.33 -20.71 80.56
N LEU A 180 70.64 -21.66 79.66
CA LEU A 180 71.75 -22.61 79.81
C LEU A 180 73.10 -21.89 79.89
N LYS A 181 73.32 -20.84 79.09
CA LYS A 181 74.53 -20.01 79.19
C LYS A 181 74.65 -19.35 80.58
N MET A 182 73.57 -18.79 81.12
CA MET A 182 73.56 -18.21 82.47
C MET A 182 73.82 -19.26 83.55
N GLU A 183 73.25 -20.45 83.43
CA GLU A 183 73.45 -21.54 84.38
C GLU A 183 74.89 -22.06 84.33
N LEU A 184 75.45 -22.25 83.14
CA LEU A 184 76.86 -22.61 82.94
C LEU A 184 77.78 -21.58 83.62
N GLN A 185 77.51 -20.29 83.45
CA GLN A 185 78.26 -19.21 84.08
C GLN A 185 78.18 -19.26 85.62
N LYS A 186 76.98 -19.54 86.18
CA LYS A 186 76.78 -19.73 87.63
C LYS A 186 77.54 -20.95 88.16
N VAL A 187 77.58 -22.06 87.43
CA VAL A 187 78.31 -23.26 87.84
C VAL A 187 79.82 -23.01 87.79
N GLN A 188 80.31 -22.35 86.73
CA GLN A 188 81.72 -22.00 86.60
C GLN A 188 82.18 -21.07 87.73
N SER A 189 81.40 -20.04 88.08
CA SER A 189 81.73 -19.16 89.20
C SER A 189 81.73 -19.91 90.54
N LYS A 190 80.72 -20.74 90.83
CA LYS A 190 80.69 -21.59 92.04
C LYS A 190 81.89 -22.52 92.15
N LYS A 191 82.26 -23.21 91.07
CA LYS A 191 83.44 -24.10 91.03
C LYS A 191 84.74 -23.31 91.27
N TRP A 192 84.86 -22.12 90.69
CA TRP A 192 86.01 -21.25 90.94
C TRP A 192 86.11 -20.83 92.42
N PHE A 193 85.00 -20.44 93.05
CA PHE A 193 84.95 -20.12 94.48
C PHE A 193 85.34 -21.31 95.38
N GLN A 194 84.98 -22.55 95.01
CA GLN A 194 85.41 -23.74 95.77
C GLN A 194 86.91 -24.02 95.68
N PHE A 195 87.60 -23.55 94.64
CA PHE A 195 89.03 -23.77 94.44
C PHE A 195 89.92 -22.80 95.24
N TRP A 196 89.34 -21.72 95.79
CA TRP A 196 90.06 -20.63 96.48
C TRP A 196 89.81 -20.58 97.99
N LYS A 197 89.19 -21.62 98.57
CA LYS A 197 88.95 -21.77 100.01
C LYS A 197 89.70 -22.99 100.53
#